data_AF-A0A2V2NEB8-F1
#
_entry.id   AF-A0A2V2NEB8-F1
#
_cell.length_a   1.000
_cell.length_b   1.000
_cell.length_c   1.000
_cell.angle_alpha   90.00
_cell.angle_beta   90.00
_cell.angle_gamma   90.00
#
_symmetry.space_group_name_H-M   'P 1'
#
loop_
_entity.id
_entity.type
_entity.pdbx_description
1 polymer ?
#
loop_
_entity_poly.entity_id
_entity_poly.type
_entity_poly.pdbx_seq_one_letter_code
_entity_poly.pdbx_strand_id
1 'polypeptide(L)'
;MILQGRGISRGVGKGPLLIGPDPISFLSGVDPETGIVLEPGHPLQGQDISGSVLAFEYGKGSTVGSYILYALSRNGHAPAAIINQEAETIIAVGAIMGKIPMVDRIGIPLSDLKSGQMVEVDGTTGNVTMIE
;
A
#
# COMPACT_ATOMS: atom_id res chain seq x y z
N MET A 1 -18.34 5.06 4.17
CA MET A 1 -17.70 5.04 5.52
C MET A 1 -16.38 5.81 5.44
N ILE A 2 -16.00 6.57 6.46
CA ILE A 2 -14.70 7.27 6.51
C ILE A 2 -13.94 6.80 7.75
N LEU A 3 -12.67 6.44 7.56
CA LEU A 3 -11.74 6.08 8.62
C LEU A 3 -10.64 7.14 8.70
N GLN A 4 -10.25 7.48 9.92
CA GLN A 4 -9.17 8.43 10.19
C GLN A 4 -7.92 7.67 10.61
N GLY A 5 -6.82 7.90 9.89
CA GLY A 5 -5.48 7.49 10.27
C GLY A 5 -4.52 8.66 10.33
N ARG A 6 -3.23 8.34 10.26
CA ARG A 6 -2.13 9.30 10.15
C ARG A 6 -1.63 9.33 8.71
N GLY A 7 -1.65 10.52 8.10
CA GLY A 7 -1.07 10.73 6.77
C GLY A 7 0.45 10.64 6.80
N ILE A 8 1.03 9.90 5.86
CA ILE A 8 2.48 9.66 5.75
C ILE A 8 3.04 10.27 4.46
N SER A 9 2.43 9.95 3.31
CA SER A 9 2.83 10.44 2.00
C SER A 9 1.65 11.17 1.37
N ARG A 10 1.87 12.43 0.97
CA ARG A 10 0.82 13.32 0.47
C ARG A 10 0.24 12.87 -0.87
N GLY A 11 -0.93 13.39 -1.19
CA GLY A 11 -1.66 13.12 -2.41
C GLY A 11 -2.94 12.33 -2.15
N VAL A 12 -3.70 12.09 -3.21
CA VAL A 12 -4.96 11.34 -3.17
C VAL A 12 -4.88 10.22 -4.20
N GLY A 13 -5.19 9.01 -3.76
CA GLY A 13 -5.17 7.81 -4.59
C GLY A 13 -6.48 7.05 -4.43
N LYS A 14 -7.02 6.56 -5.54
CA LYS A 14 -8.29 5.82 -5.56
C LYS A 14 -8.15 4.56 -6.39
N GLY A 15 -8.69 3.45 -5.88
CA GLY A 15 -8.59 2.15 -6.53
C GLY A 15 -9.37 1.06 -5.78
N PRO A 16 -9.44 -0.15 -6.34
CA PRO A 16 -9.97 -1.30 -5.64
C PRO A 16 -9.05 -1.64 -4.46
N LEU A 17 -9.63 -1.91 -3.30
CA LEU A 17 -8.88 -2.30 -2.11
C LEU A 17 -8.33 -3.72 -2.28
N LEU A 18 -7.02 -3.85 -2.23
CA LEU A 18 -6.32 -5.14 -2.24
C LEU A 18 -5.70 -5.36 -0.87
N ILE A 19 -6.20 -6.35 -0.13
CA ILE A 19 -5.81 -6.59 1.26
C ILE A 19 -4.91 -7.81 1.35
N GLY A 20 -3.66 -7.60 1.76
CA GLY A 20 -2.75 -8.64 2.23
C GLY A 20 -2.47 -8.36 3.70
N PRO A 21 -3.23 -8.93 4.64
CA PRO A 21 -3.12 -8.56 6.06
C PRO A 21 -1.76 -8.93 6.66
N ASP A 22 -0.97 -9.76 5.96
CA ASP A 22 0.37 -10.13 6.39
C ASP A 22 1.41 -9.07 5.99
N PRO A 23 2.61 -9.10 6.61
CA PRO A 23 3.70 -8.21 6.21
C PRO A 23 4.24 -8.51 4.81
N ILE A 24 4.49 -7.49 3.99
CA ILE A 24 5.01 -7.60 2.62
C ILE A 24 6.48 -7.21 2.52
N SER A 25 7.30 -8.02 1.86
CA SER A 25 8.66 -7.65 1.46
C SER A 25 8.63 -6.98 0.09
N PHE A 26 8.88 -5.67 0.00
CA PHE A 26 9.03 -5.04 -1.31
C PHE A 26 10.36 -5.38 -1.99
N LEU A 27 11.39 -5.81 -1.23
CA LEU A 27 12.69 -6.13 -1.82
C LEU A 27 12.67 -7.39 -2.68
N SER A 28 11.95 -8.42 -2.22
CA SER A 28 11.94 -9.75 -2.84
C SER A 28 10.54 -10.28 -3.12
N GLY A 29 9.52 -9.57 -2.66
CA GLY A 29 8.13 -10.02 -2.69
C GLY A 29 7.27 -9.32 -3.72
N VAL A 30 7.78 -8.31 -4.43
CA VAL A 30 7.06 -7.64 -5.52
C VAL A 30 8.01 -7.42 -6.69
N ASP A 31 7.57 -7.78 -7.89
CA ASP A 31 8.29 -7.52 -9.13
C ASP A 31 8.10 -6.07 -9.58
N PRO A 32 9.17 -5.23 -9.63
CA PRO A 32 9.06 -3.84 -10.04
C PRO A 32 8.65 -3.63 -11.51
N GLU A 33 8.84 -4.64 -12.36
CA GLU A 33 8.54 -4.56 -13.79
C GLU A 33 7.11 -4.99 -14.13
N THR A 34 6.40 -5.62 -13.20
CA THR A 34 5.04 -6.14 -13.44
C THR A 34 4.02 -5.75 -12.38
N GLY A 35 4.45 -5.34 -11.18
CA GLY A 35 3.55 -5.10 -10.04
C GLY A 35 3.05 -6.38 -9.36
N ILE A 36 3.50 -7.55 -9.81
CA ILE A 36 3.03 -8.84 -9.27
C ILE A 36 3.73 -9.14 -7.95
N VAL A 37 2.95 -9.53 -6.94
CA VAL A 37 3.47 -10.04 -5.67
C VAL A 37 4.03 -11.45 -5.89
N LEU A 38 5.33 -11.63 -5.73
CA LEU A 38 6.05 -12.89 -5.92
C LEU A 38 6.25 -13.69 -4.63
N GLU A 39 5.95 -13.08 -3.49
CA GLU A 39 6.33 -13.64 -2.20
C GLU A 39 5.61 -14.98 -1.90
N PRO A 40 6.35 -16.09 -1.76
CA PRO A 40 5.73 -17.40 -1.54
C PRO A 40 4.93 -17.49 -0.25
N GLY A 41 3.68 -17.92 -0.34
CA GLY A 41 2.79 -18.11 0.81
C GLY A 41 2.12 -16.82 1.30
N HIS A 42 2.44 -15.67 0.71
CA HIS A 42 1.75 -14.42 1.03
C HIS A 42 0.31 -14.46 0.47
N PRO A 43 -0.70 -13.93 1.18
CA PRO A 43 -2.10 -13.93 0.71
C PRO A 43 -2.31 -13.26 -0.65
N LEU A 44 -1.44 -12.32 -1.01
CA LEU A 44 -1.45 -11.63 -2.30
C LEU A 44 -0.58 -12.27 -3.38
N GLN A 45 0.06 -13.42 -3.13
CA GLN A 45 0.93 -14.06 -4.11
C GLN A 45 0.22 -14.22 -5.48
N GLY A 46 0.87 -13.74 -6.55
CA GLY A 46 0.36 -13.76 -7.91
C GLY A 46 -0.61 -12.63 -8.27
N GLN A 47 -0.95 -11.73 -7.33
CA GLN A 47 -1.80 -10.56 -7.58
C GLN A 47 -0.98 -9.38 -8.08
N ASP A 48 -1.56 -8.61 -9.01
CA ASP A 48 -1.02 -7.32 -9.47
C ASP A 48 -1.52 -6.19 -8.57
N ILE A 49 -0.60 -5.39 -8.02
CA ILE A 49 -0.92 -4.26 -7.15
C ILE A 49 -1.14 -2.94 -7.90
N SER A 50 -0.86 -2.91 -9.21
CA SER A 50 -0.89 -1.70 -10.03
C SER A 50 -2.25 -1.01 -9.96
N GLY A 51 -2.27 0.27 -9.57
CA GLY A 51 -3.49 1.06 -9.44
C GLY A 51 -4.45 0.64 -8.32
N SER A 52 -4.10 -0.36 -7.50
CA SER A 52 -4.90 -0.77 -6.34
C SER A 52 -4.69 0.19 -5.16
N VAL A 53 -5.63 0.19 -4.21
CA VAL A 53 -5.33 0.65 -2.85
C VAL A 53 -4.79 -0.56 -2.08
N LEU A 54 -3.48 -0.62 -1.90
CA LEU A 54 -2.81 -1.75 -1.29
C LEU A 54 -2.80 -1.61 0.24
N ALA A 55 -3.42 -2.56 0.94
CA ALA A 55 -3.49 -2.58 2.40
C ALA A 55 -2.74 -3.79 2.98
N PHE A 56 -1.80 -3.55 3.88
CA PHE A 56 -1.01 -4.58 4.55
C PHE A 56 -0.52 -4.15 5.93
N GLU A 57 -0.14 -5.08 6.81
CA GLU A 57 0.18 -4.76 8.21
C GLU A 57 1.35 -3.77 8.35
N TYR A 58 2.54 -4.21 7.94
CA TYR A 58 3.78 -3.44 7.90
C TYR A 58 4.69 -4.00 6.79
N GLY A 59 5.67 -3.21 6.35
CA GLY A 59 6.67 -3.70 5.40
C GLY A 59 7.73 -4.52 6.12
N LYS A 60 8.23 -5.59 5.51
CA LYS A 60 9.38 -6.34 6.05
C LYS A 60 10.64 -6.15 5.22
N GLY A 61 11.78 -6.25 5.89
CA GLY A 61 13.11 -6.06 5.32
C GLY A 61 13.70 -4.68 5.64
N SER A 62 15.02 -4.60 5.70
CA SER A 62 15.69 -3.55 6.50
C SER A 62 16.48 -2.52 5.70
N THR A 63 16.51 -2.59 4.37
CA THR A 63 17.47 -1.78 3.60
C THR A 63 16.93 -1.20 2.30
N VAL A 64 16.47 -2.01 1.35
CA VAL A 64 16.30 -1.58 -0.06
C VAL A 64 14.84 -1.51 -0.54
N GLY A 65 13.87 -1.86 0.31
CA GLY A 65 12.44 -1.89 -0.08
C GLY A 65 11.90 -0.55 -0.60
N SER A 66 12.46 0.57 -0.16
CA SER A 66 12.08 1.91 -0.62
C SER A 66 12.33 2.12 -2.12
N TYR A 67 13.42 1.57 -2.66
CA TYR A 67 13.76 1.71 -4.07
C TYR A 67 12.85 0.88 -4.98
N ILE A 68 12.30 -0.22 -4.49
CA ILE A 68 11.35 -1.03 -5.26
C ILE A 68 10.00 -0.31 -5.39
N LEU A 69 9.49 0.30 -4.32
CA LEU A 69 8.30 1.17 -4.41
C LEU A 69 8.51 2.34 -5.37
N TYR A 70 9.71 2.94 -5.35
CA TYR A 70 10.06 3.97 -6.32
C TYR A 70 10.11 3.42 -7.76
N ALA A 71 10.73 2.25 -7.98
CA ALA A 71 10.80 1.61 -9.29
C ALA A 71 9.40 1.27 -9.84
N LEU A 72 8.52 0.67 -9.02
CA LEU A 72 7.12 0.42 -9.36
C LEU A 72 6.42 1.69 -9.85
N SER A 73 6.59 2.80 -9.14
CA SER A 73 6.02 4.10 -9.55
C SER A 73 6.58 4.58 -10.88
N ARG A 74 7.91 4.48 -11.07
CA ARG A 74 8.58 4.86 -12.32
C ARG A 74 8.19 3.99 -13.50
N ASN A 75 7.89 2.72 -13.27
CA ASN A 75 7.52 1.74 -14.29
C ASN A 75 6.00 1.72 -14.55
N GLY A 76 5.19 2.48 -13.80
CA GLY A 76 3.73 2.51 -13.97
C GLY A 76 2.98 1.36 -13.29
N HIS A 77 3.65 0.64 -12.38
CA HIS A 77 3.14 -0.52 -11.64
C HIS A 77 2.92 -0.25 -10.15
N ALA A 78 2.96 1.01 -9.72
CA ALA A 78 2.67 1.37 -8.34
C ALA A 78 1.20 1.19 -7.98
N PRO A 79 0.89 0.88 -6.71
CA PRO A 79 -0.47 1.03 -6.19
C PRO A 79 -0.90 2.51 -6.27
N ALA A 80 -2.20 2.73 -6.42
CA ALA A 80 -2.79 4.07 -6.36
C ALA A 80 -2.64 4.71 -4.98
N ALA A 81 -2.66 3.91 -3.91
CA ALA A 81 -2.35 4.34 -2.55
C ALA A 81 -1.97 3.15 -1.66
N ILE A 82 -1.37 3.45 -0.50
CA ILE A 82 -0.99 2.46 0.51
C ILE A 82 -1.72 2.73 1.83
N ILE A 83 -2.20 1.66 2.47
CA ILE A 83 -2.74 1.66 3.83
C ILE A 83 -1.92 0.68 4.67
N ASN A 84 -1.36 1.14 5.80
CA ASN A 84 -0.71 0.25 6.77
C ASN A 84 -1.41 0.22 8.12
N GLN A 85 -1.29 -0.92 8.83
CA GLN A 85 -1.62 -0.96 10.25
C GLN A 85 -0.63 -0.08 11.01
N GLU A 86 0.66 -0.24 10.70
CA GLU A 86 1.74 0.61 11.18
C GLU A 86 2.83 0.73 10.11
N ALA A 87 3.17 1.97 9.71
CA ALA A 87 4.17 2.19 8.67
C ALA A 87 5.60 2.04 9.22
N GLU A 88 6.42 1.27 8.51
CA GLU A 88 7.86 1.31 8.68
C GLU A 88 8.50 2.45 7.87
N THR A 89 9.59 3.01 8.39
CA THR A 89 10.33 4.12 7.76
C THR A 89 10.71 3.84 6.30
N ILE A 90 11.08 2.59 5.98
CA ILE A 90 11.51 2.21 4.63
C ILE A 90 10.36 2.28 3.63
N ILE A 91 9.17 1.81 4.02
CA ILE A 91 7.97 1.90 3.19
C ILE A 91 7.54 3.35 3.02
N ALA A 92 7.54 4.13 4.11
CA ALA A 92 7.22 5.56 4.08
C ALA A 92 8.13 6.32 3.11
N VAL A 93 9.45 6.08 3.17
CA VAL A 93 10.42 6.70 2.24
C VAL A 93 10.12 6.29 0.80
N GLY A 94 9.87 5.00 0.54
CA GLY A 94 9.52 4.51 -0.80
C GLY A 94 8.24 5.14 -1.36
N ALA A 95 7.19 5.24 -0.53
CA ALA A 95 5.93 5.87 -0.89
C ALA A 95 6.12 7.37 -1.21
N ILE A 96 6.89 8.10 -0.40
CA ILE A 96 7.20 9.52 -0.64
C ILE A 96 7.99 9.70 -1.93
N MET A 97 9.04 8.88 -2.16
CA MET A 97 9.84 8.92 -3.38
C MET A 97 9.01 8.59 -4.62
N GLY A 98 8.14 7.60 -4.53
CA GLY A 98 7.23 7.16 -5.58
C GLY A 98 5.99 8.05 -5.76
N LYS A 99 5.82 9.09 -4.92
CA LYS A 99 4.60 9.93 -4.87
C LYS A 99 3.32 9.12 -4.73
N ILE A 100 3.38 8.03 -3.97
CA ILE A 100 2.26 7.15 -3.65
C ILE A 100 1.62 7.69 -2.37
N PRO A 101 0.34 8.09 -2.40
CA PRO A 101 -0.40 8.48 -1.20
C PRO A 101 -0.40 7.37 -0.16
N MET A 102 -0.19 7.72 1.11
CA MET A 102 -0.05 6.73 2.17
C MET A 102 -0.65 7.20 3.48
N VAL A 103 -1.41 6.32 4.12
CA VAL A 103 -1.97 6.48 5.47
C VAL A 103 -1.65 5.24 6.32
N ASP A 104 -1.38 5.42 7.61
CA ASP A 104 -1.31 4.31 8.56
C ASP A 104 -2.21 4.51 9.77
N ARG A 105 -2.35 3.47 10.61
CA ARG A 105 -3.07 3.53 11.90
C ARG A 105 -4.53 4.00 11.78
N ILE A 106 -5.30 3.39 10.87
CA ILE A 106 -6.70 3.75 10.57
C ILE A 106 -7.74 3.41 11.67
N GLY A 107 -7.29 3.02 12.86
CA GLY A 107 -8.14 2.78 14.03
C GLY A 107 -8.90 1.44 14.06
N ILE A 108 -8.82 0.64 12.99
CA ILE A 108 -9.39 -0.71 12.92
C ILE A 108 -8.39 -1.70 12.33
N PRO A 109 -8.53 -3.01 12.58
CA PRO A 109 -7.76 -4.04 11.88
C PRO A 109 -8.06 -4.08 10.38
N LEU A 110 -7.05 -4.40 9.57
CA LEU A 110 -7.25 -4.59 8.12
C LEU A 110 -8.20 -5.74 7.78
N SER A 111 -8.33 -6.73 8.68
CA SER A 111 -9.28 -7.85 8.55
C SER A 111 -10.75 -7.43 8.53
N ASP A 112 -11.06 -6.24 9.06
CA ASP A 112 -12.42 -5.71 9.12
C ASP A 112 -12.80 -4.99 7.81
N LEU A 113 -11.84 -4.84 6.89
CA LEU A 113 -12.05 -4.26 5.58
C LEU A 113 -12.45 -5.33 4.56
N LYS A 114 -13.20 -4.91 3.54
CA LYS A 114 -13.64 -5.80 2.46
C LYS A 114 -12.81 -5.58 1.21
N SER A 115 -12.08 -6.61 0.80
CA SER A 115 -11.30 -6.60 -0.45
C SER A 115 -12.21 -6.38 -1.68
N GLY A 116 -11.69 -5.72 -2.70
CA GLY A 116 -12.36 -5.41 -3.97
C GLY A 116 -13.30 -4.20 -3.95
N GLN A 117 -13.62 -3.64 -2.78
CA GLN A 117 -14.41 -2.39 -2.72
C GLN A 117 -13.56 -1.19 -3.17
N MET A 118 -14.20 -0.16 -3.74
CA MET A 118 -13.48 1.05 -4.12
C MET A 118 -13.16 1.90 -2.90
N VAL A 119 -11.91 2.35 -2.82
CA VAL A 119 -11.43 3.15 -1.70
C VAL A 119 -10.66 4.35 -2.24
N GLU A 120 -10.81 5.49 -1.58
CA GLU A 120 -9.98 6.66 -1.77
C GLU A 120 -9.18 6.92 -0.49
N VAL A 121 -7.89 7.17 -0.67
CA VAL A 121 -6.94 7.45 0.40
C VAL A 121 -6.36 8.83 0.16
N ASP A 122 -6.53 9.72 1.12
CA ASP A 122 -5.88 11.02 1.17
C ASP A 122 -4.77 10.99 2.22
N GLY A 123 -3.54 10.81 1.74
CA GLY A 123 -2.36 10.80 2.61
C GLY A 123 -1.94 12.17 3.11
N THR A 124 -2.62 13.24 2.68
CA THR A 124 -2.44 14.60 3.18
C THR A 124 -3.26 14.83 4.45
N THR A 125 -4.53 14.42 4.44
CA THR A 125 -5.45 14.57 5.58
C THR A 125 -5.44 13.36 6.51
N GLY A 126 -4.93 12.21 6.06
CA GLY A 126 -4.99 10.95 6.80
C GLY A 126 -6.31 10.20 6.65
N ASN A 127 -7.11 10.53 5.64
CA ASN A 127 -8.46 9.98 5.48
C ASN A 127 -8.46 8.76 4.55
N VAL A 128 -9.25 7.76 4.92
CA VAL A 128 -9.58 6.61 4.06
C VAL A 128 -11.09 6.56 3.90
N THR A 129 -11.58 6.80 2.68
CA THR A 129 -13.00 6.84 2.34
C THR A 129 -13.38 5.61 1.56
N MET A 130 -14.29 4.80 2.11
CA MET A 130 -14.93 3.70 1.38
C MET A 130 -16.00 4.27 0.45
N ILE A 131 -15.88 3.94 -0.83
CA ILE A 131 -16.75 4.40 -1.91
C ILE A 131 -17.71 3.27 -2.26
N GLU A 132 -19.00 3.58 -2.30
CA GLU A 132 -20.06 2.67 -2.73
C GLU A 132 -20.01 2.40 -4.24
#